data_AF-A0A133YPM7-F1
#
_entry.id   AF-A0A133YPM7-F1
#
_cell.length_a   1.000
_cell.length_b   1.000
_cell.length_c   1.000
_cell.angle_alpha   90.00
_cell.angle_beta   90.00
_cell.angle_gamma   90.00
#
_symmetry.space_group_name_H-M   'P 1'
#
loop_
_entity.id
_entity.type
_entity.pdbx_description
1 polymer ?
#
loop_
_entity_poly.entity_id
_entity_poly.type
_entity_poly.pdbx_seq_one_letter_code
_entity_poly.pdbx_strand_id
1 'polypeptide(L)'
;MKKKFRFISIFTLAITILCSCSKSSIKIDSFKDKVFANKENLIYIVGKENKMSKIFKENDLVLISLKNPSSYKIFKNAKVTKKDKKNFLTCDNLTLNLEIENEKTLKDTDKNVEYKEIDKNDIEKKNIFSKLDSENKVDVTDEIDKISNKSFTSDSGVSIIVALHENKELSVFVKENGKEKNYKNAKLVKENEKTYVKADNFPYKLLYKSINMLVDENTNIEYKLNNKR
;
A
#
# COMPACT_ATOMS: atom_id res chain seq x y z
N MET A 1 75.00 20.17 -31.80
CA MET A 1 74.94 18.92 -30.99
C MET A 1 74.98 19.35 -29.53
N LYS A 2 74.11 18.99 -28.57
CA LYS A 2 73.30 17.78 -28.32
C LYS A 2 71.96 18.21 -27.66
N LYS A 3 70.84 17.92 -28.31
CA LYS A 3 69.78 16.93 -27.94
C LYS A 3 68.93 17.32 -26.72
N LYS A 4 67.78 17.92 -27.02
CA LYS A 4 66.64 18.13 -26.11
C LYS A 4 65.88 16.82 -25.90
N PHE A 5 65.45 16.63 -24.66
CA PHE A 5 64.42 15.69 -24.22
C PHE A 5 63.13 15.82 -25.03
N ARG A 6 62.58 14.68 -25.48
CA ARG A 6 61.18 14.25 -25.24
C ARG A 6 60.91 12.98 -26.05
N PHE A 7 61.19 11.85 -25.42
CA PHE A 7 60.59 10.57 -25.74
C PHE A 7 59.22 10.48 -25.04
N ILE A 8 58.27 9.83 -25.70
CA ILE A 8 56.96 9.37 -25.19
C ILE A 8 55.86 10.46 -25.13
N SER A 9 55.14 10.63 -26.24
CA SER A 9 53.78 11.22 -26.22
C SER A 9 52.91 10.74 -27.39
N ILE A 10 52.98 9.46 -27.75
CA ILE A 10 52.07 8.87 -28.77
C ILE A 10 51.36 7.60 -28.25
N PHE A 11 51.62 7.16 -27.02
CA PHE A 11 51.01 5.92 -26.49
C PHE A 11 49.90 6.12 -25.43
N THR A 12 49.30 7.30 -25.37
CA THR A 12 48.20 7.63 -24.44
C THR A 12 46.89 7.99 -25.12
N LEU A 13 46.73 7.72 -26.42
CA LEU A 13 45.48 7.99 -27.15
C LEU A 13 44.76 6.74 -27.69
N ALA A 14 45.32 5.54 -27.47
CA ALA A 14 44.73 4.28 -27.95
C ALA A 14 44.20 3.36 -26.84
N ILE A 15 44.18 3.80 -25.57
CA ILE A 15 43.75 2.95 -24.42
C ILE A 15 42.50 3.49 -23.69
N THR A 16 41.92 4.63 -24.09
CA THR A 16 40.76 5.22 -23.39
C THR A 16 39.38 4.95 -24.02
N ILE A 17 39.27 4.17 -25.10
CA ILE A 17 37.97 3.86 -25.75
C ILE A 17 37.39 2.49 -25.33
N LEU A 18 38.09 1.72 -24.49
CA LEU A 18 37.57 0.45 -23.94
C LEU A 18 37.23 0.53 -22.44
N CYS A 19 37.15 1.73 -21.86
CA CYS A 19 36.63 1.90 -20.51
C CYS A 19 35.09 1.85 -20.51
N SER A 20 34.59 0.64 -20.25
CA SER A 20 33.32 0.33 -19.60
C SER A 20 32.03 0.74 -20.30
N CYS A 21 31.65 -0.05 -21.29
CA CYS A 21 30.24 -0.36 -21.51
C CYS A 21 29.94 -1.76 -20.93
N SER A 22 30.20 -1.97 -19.64
CA SER A 22 29.40 -2.96 -18.91
C SER A 22 28.00 -2.36 -18.82
N LYS A 23 27.15 -2.62 -19.81
CA LYS A 23 25.70 -2.43 -19.67
C LYS A 23 25.25 -3.39 -18.57
N SER A 24 25.43 -3.00 -17.31
CA SER A 24 24.66 -3.57 -16.23
C SER A 24 23.20 -3.33 -16.59
N SER A 25 22.51 -4.39 -16.95
CA SER A 25 21.07 -4.34 -17.06
C SER A 25 20.56 -3.98 -15.68
N ILE A 26 19.97 -2.79 -15.54
CA ILE A 26 19.37 -2.35 -14.28
C ILE A 26 18.31 -3.38 -13.90
N LYS A 27 18.50 -4.05 -12.75
CA LYS A 27 17.59 -5.09 -12.25
C LYS A 27 16.61 -4.48 -11.26
N ILE A 28 15.41 -5.05 -11.18
CA ILE A 28 14.40 -4.64 -10.20
C ILE A 28 14.91 -4.81 -8.76
N ASP A 29 15.80 -5.79 -8.52
CA ASP A 29 16.37 -6.05 -7.19
C ASP A 29 17.15 -4.85 -6.63
N SER A 30 17.72 -3.99 -7.50
CA SER A 30 18.41 -2.75 -7.07
C SER A 30 17.45 -1.70 -6.47
N PHE A 31 16.14 -1.89 -6.60
CA PHE A 31 15.09 -0.98 -6.11
C PHE A 31 14.26 -1.57 -4.98
N LYS A 32 14.37 -2.89 -4.74
CA LYS A 32 13.64 -3.55 -3.65
C LYS A 32 14.04 -2.95 -2.30
N ASP A 33 13.02 -2.79 -1.46
CA ASP A 33 13.10 -2.19 -0.14
C ASP A 33 13.56 -0.73 -0.08
N LYS A 34 13.79 -0.09 -1.23
CA LYS A 34 14.06 1.35 -1.30
C LYS A 34 12.76 2.15 -1.31
N VAL A 35 12.87 3.37 -0.80
CA VAL A 35 11.78 4.33 -0.76
C VAL A 35 12.15 5.57 -1.53
N PHE A 36 11.28 5.97 -2.47
CA PHE A 36 11.44 7.17 -3.27
C PHE A 36 10.32 8.14 -2.95
N ALA A 37 10.62 9.40 -2.66
CA ALA A 37 9.62 10.37 -2.26
C ALA A 37 9.75 11.69 -3.02
N ASN A 38 8.62 12.38 -3.10
CA ASN A 38 8.55 13.79 -3.44
C ASN A 38 7.80 14.55 -2.33
N LYS A 39 7.33 15.76 -2.60
CA LYS A 39 6.61 16.58 -1.61
C LYS A 39 5.23 16.02 -1.23
N GLU A 40 4.63 15.20 -2.09
CA GLU A 40 3.22 14.76 -1.96
C GLU A 40 3.06 13.27 -1.77
N ASN A 41 3.94 12.46 -2.34
CA ASN A 41 3.78 11.01 -2.47
C ASN A 41 5.11 10.28 -2.23
N LEU A 42 4.97 9.01 -1.88
CA LEU A 42 6.04 8.06 -1.64
C LEU A 42 5.80 6.80 -2.47
N ILE A 43 6.86 6.28 -3.09
CA ILE A 43 6.90 5.02 -3.83
C ILE A 43 7.80 4.06 -3.07
N TYR A 44 7.27 2.89 -2.74
CA TYR A 44 8.01 1.79 -2.11
C TYR A 44 7.92 0.55 -3.00
N ILE A 45 9.07 -0.05 -3.33
CA ILE A 45 9.13 -1.32 -4.04
C ILE A 45 9.40 -2.41 -3.01
N VAL A 46 8.47 -3.35 -2.87
CA VAL A 46 8.47 -4.31 -1.77
C VAL A 46 9.47 -5.43 -2.05
N GLY A 47 10.46 -5.58 -1.18
CA GLY A 47 11.41 -6.67 -1.23
C GLY A 47 10.92 -7.92 -0.49
N LYS A 48 11.74 -8.97 -0.53
CA LYS A 48 11.39 -10.30 -0.01
C LYS A 48 11.14 -10.31 1.50
N GLU A 49 11.95 -9.57 2.26
CA GLU A 49 11.83 -9.50 3.72
C GLU A 49 10.70 -8.58 4.18
N ASN A 50 10.05 -7.86 3.26
CA ASN A 50 8.97 -6.89 3.47
C ASN A 50 8.87 -6.39 4.91
N LYS A 51 9.71 -5.40 5.22
CA LYS A 51 9.80 -4.83 6.57
C LYS A 51 8.87 -3.66 6.78
N MET A 52 7.87 -3.47 5.91
CA MET A 52 7.08 -2.25 5.85
C MET A 52 5.63 -2.46 6.25
N SER A 53 4.97 -3.48 5.72
CA SER A 53 3.66 -3.90 6.19
C SER A 53 3.30 -5.28 5.64
N LYS A 54 2.71 -6.15 6.47
CA LYS A 54 2.38 -7.54 6.11
C LYS A 54 1.44 -7.70 4.91
N ILE A 55 0.67 -6.64 4.58
CA ILE A 55 -0.27 -6.64 3.45
C ILE A 55 0.43 -6.59 2.08
N PHE A 56 1.66 -6.06 2.03
CA PHE A 56 2.40 -5.94 0.80
C PHE A 56 3.06 -7.27 0.45
N LYS A 57 3.15 -7.59 -0.83
CA LYS A 57 3.81 -8.80 -1.33
C LYS A 57 5.09 -8.42 -2.07
N GLU A 58 6.04 -9.33 -2.11
CA GLU A 58 7.27 -9.12 -2.88
C GLU A 58 6.94 -8.70 -4.33
N ASN A 59 7.67 -7.71 -4.83
CA ASN A 59 7.46 -7.07 -6.14
C ASN A 59 6.15 -6.27 -6.27
N ASP A 60 5.48 -5.94 -5.17
CA ASP A 60 4.48 -4.87 -5.19
C ASP A 60 5.17 -3.51 -5.28
N LEU A 61 4.60 -2.58 -6.05
CA LEU A 61 4.88 -1.16 -5.96
C LEU A 61 3.75 -0.50 -5.17
N VAL A 62 4.10 0.17 -4.08
CA VAL A 62 3.15 0.85 -3.21
C VAL A 62 3.32 2.36 -3.39
N LEU A 63 2.25 3.03 -3.81
CA LEU A 63 2.17 4.49 -3.88
C LEU A 63 1.37 5.02 -2.69
N ILE A 64 1.99 5.85 -1.87
CA ILE A 64 1.42 6.37 -0.62
C ILE A 64 1.30 7.88 -0.71
N SER A 65 0.15 8.43 -0.35
CA SER A 65 -0.02 9.88 -0.17
C SER A 65 0.57 10.32 1.16
N LEU A 66 1.47 11.32 1.15
CA LEU A 66 2.02 11.88 2.39
C LEU A 66 0.99 12.72 3.16
N LYS A 67 -0.02 13.27 2.47
CA LYS A 67 -1.13 14.00 3.12
C LYS A 67 -2.07 13.05 3.85
N ASN A 68 -2.26 11.85 3.31
CA ASN A 68 -3.07 10.80 3.93
C ASN A 68 -2.37 9.44 3.74
N PRO A 69 -1.45 9.06 4.64
CA PRO A 69 -0.67 7.82 4.55
C PRO A 69 -1.50 6.56 4.36
N SER A 70 -2.72 6.56 4.89
CA SER A 70 -3.64 5.43 4.84
C SER A 70 -4.31 5.26 3.49
N SER A 71 -4.27 6.29 2.65
CA SER A 71 -4.65 6.23 1.24
C SER A 71 -3.45 5.84 0.39
N TYR A 72 -3.22 4.52 0.27
CA TYR A 72 -2.20 3.95 -0.60
C TYR A 72 -2.82 3.13 -1.75
N LYS A 73 -2.06 2.95 -2.82
CA LYS A 73 -2.38 2.06 -3.94
C LYS A 73 -1.27 1.04 -4.10
N ILE A 74 -1.67 -0.22 -4.30
CA ILE A 74 -0.75 -1.32 -4.57
C ILE A 74 -0.85 -1.70 -6.05
N PHE A 75 0.28 -1.72 -6.73
CA PHE A 75 0.42 -2.20 -8.09
C PHE A 75 1.26 -3.47 -8.08
N LYS A 76 0.84 -4.48 -8.86
CA LYS A 76 1.43 -5.82 -8.81
C LYS A 76 2.53 -5.99 -9.87
N ASN A 77 3.39 -6.98 -9.67
CA ASN A 77 4.38 -7.42 -10.66
C ASN A 77 5.35 -6.32 -11.12
N ALA A 78 5.89 -5.56 -10.16
CA ALA A 78 6.90 -4.54 -10.42
C ALA A 78 8.11 -5.15 -11.12
N LYS A 79 8.49 -4.56 -12.26
CA LYS A 79 9.62 -4.97 -13.09
C LYS A 79 10.23 -3.78 -13.80
N VAL A 80 11.50 -3.92 -14.14
CA VAL A 80 12.19 -2.96 -15.01
C VAL A 80 11.97 -3.38 -16.46
N THR A 81 11.46 -2.46 -17.27
CA THR A 81 11.34 -2.63 -18.72
C THR A 81 12.19 -1.59 -19.45
N LYS A 82 12.52 -1.86 -20.71
CA LYS A 82 13.33 -0.96 -21.52
C LYS A 82 12.50 -0.46 -22.69
N LYS A 83 12.41 0.86 -22.82
CA LYS A 83 11.75 1.56 -23.92
C LYS A 83 12.66 2.69 -24.38
N ASP A 84 12.90 2.81 -25.68
CA ASP A 84 13.70 3.90 -26.27
C ASP A 84 15.09 4.09 -25.61
N LYS A 85 15.78 2.98 -25.34
CA LYS A 85 17.08 2.91 -24.64
C LYS A 85 17.07 3.34 -23.16
N LYS A 86 15.94 3.82 -22.64
CA LYS A 86 15.70 4.18 -21.23
C LYS A 86 15.07 3.02 -20.47
N ASN A 87 15.31 2.97 -19.16
CA ASN A 87 14.71 1.95 -18.29
C ASN A 87 13.53 2.57 -17.54
N PHE A 88 12.46 1.80 -17.38
CA PHE A 88 11.23 2.21 -16.73
C PHE A 88 10.84 1.20 -15.66
N LEU A 89 10.34 1.69 -14.54
CA LEU A 89 9.67 0.87 -13.54
C LEU A 89 8.22 0.71 -13.95
N THR A 90 7.80 -0.53 -14.19
CA THR A 90 6.44 -0.86 -14.65
C THR A 90 5.80 -1.88 -13.75
N CYS A 91 4.48 -1.77 -13.57
CA CYS A 91 3.65 -2.69 -12.79
C CYS A 91 2.31 -2.86 -13.51
N ASP A 92 1.53 -3.86 -13.10
CA ASP A 92 0.18 -4.06 -13.62
C ASP A 92 -0.71 -2.88 -13.26
N ASN A 93 -1.39 -2.32 -14.27
CA ASN A 93 -2.29 -1.16 -14.15
C ASN A 93 -1.65 0.10 -13.53
N LEU A 94 -0.31 0.22 -13.60
CA LEU A 94 0.38 1.42 -13.14
C LEU A 94 -0.03 2.63 -13.98
N THR A 95 -0.52 3.68 -13.32
CA THR A 95 -0.95 4.92 -13.96
C THR A 95 0.17 5.96 -14.08
N LEU A 96 1.38 5.64 -13.62
CA LEU A 96 2.55 6.52 -13.62
C LEU A 96 3.54 6.03 -14.67
N ASN A 97 4.19 6.95 -15.36
CA ASN A 97 5.20 6.63 -16.37
C ASN A 97 6.60 6.86 -15.79
N LEU A 98 7.04 5.91 -14.96
CA LEU A 98 8.22 6.03 -14.11
C LEU A 98 9.52 5.67 -14.86
N GLU A 99 10.22 6.68 -15.37
CA GLU A 99 11.58 6.55 -15.90
C GLU A 99 12.58 6.41 -14.74
N ILE A 100 13.52 5.47 -14.88
CA ILE A 100 14.65 5.29 -13.98
C ILE A 100 15.79 6.18 -14.50
N GLU A 101 15.95 7.36 -13.92
CA GLU A 101 17.07 8.25 -14.27
C GLU A 101 18.39 7.73 -13.72
N ASN A 102 18.36 7.21 -12.49
CA ASN A 102 19.46 6.50 -11.84
C ASN A 102 18.93 5.64 -10.66
N GLU A 103 19.82 4.92 -9.96
CA GLU A 103 19.45 4.03 -8.84
C GLU A 103 18.81 4.74 -7.63
N LYS A 104 18.86 6.07 -7.59
CA LYS A 104 18.36 6.94 -6.52
C LYS A 104 17.27 7.91 -6.97
N THR A 105 16.86 7.89 -8.24
CA THR A 105 15.91 8.86 -8.77
C THR A 105 15.00 8.22 -9.81
N LEU A 106 13.70 8.34 -9.55
CA LEU A 106 12.63 7.97 -10.48
C LEU A 106 11.94 9.25 -10.96
N LYS A 107 11.54 9.30 -12.22
CA LYS A 107 10.81 10.44 -12.80
C LYS A 107 9.52 9.98 -13.42
N ASP A 108 8.39 10.52 -12.94
CA ASP A 108 7.13 10.42 -13.66
C ASP A 108 7.18 11.37 -14.84
N THR A 109 7.37 10.81 -16.03
CA THR A 109 7.57 11.56 -17.28
C THR A 109 6.31 12.21 -17.79
N ASP A 110 5.12 11.72 -17.41
CA ASP A 110 3.84 12.31 -17.81
C ASP A 110 3.55 13.60 -17.02
N LYS A 111 3.96 13.64 -15.76
CA LYS A 111 3.75 14.80 -14.86
C LYS A 111 4.99 15.67 -14.67
N ASN A 112 6.14 15.24 -15.19
CA ASN A 112 7.45 15.85 -14.97
C ASN A 112 7.78 16.01 -13.47
N VAL A 113 7.55 14.94 -12.69
CA VAL A 113 7.77 14.94 -11.23
C VAL A 113 8.85 13.92 -10.86
N GLU A 114 9.82 14.34 -10.06
CA GLU A 114 10.90 13.49 -9.56
C GLU A 114 10.60 12.94 -8.17
N TYR A 115 10.98 11.67 -7.97
CA TYR A 115 10.97 10.97 -6.70
C TYR A 115 12.42 10.60 -6.37
N LYS A 116 12.91 11.11 -5.24
CA LYS A 116 14.30 10.87 -4.79
C LYS A 116 14.32 9.81 -3.71
N GLU A 117 15.30 8.93 -3.78
CA GLU A 117 15.54 7.96 -2.71
C GLU A 117 15.73 8.71 -1.39
N ILE A 118 15.05 8.24 -0.36
CA ILE A 118 15.18 8.75 1.01
C ILE A 118 15.52 7.59 1.94
N ASP A 119 16.21 7.90 3.03
CA ASP A 119 16.46 6.90 4.06
C ASP A 119 15.11 6.49 4.69
N LYS A 120 14.89 5.18 4.78
CA LYS A 120 13.73 4.60 5.44
C LYS A 120 13.60 5.10 6.89
N ASN A 121 14.71 5.31 7.58
CA ASN A 121 14.75 5.85 8.95
C ASN A 121 14.08 7.22 9.06
N ASP A 122 14.16 8.05 8.01
CA ASP A 122 13.55 9.38 8.00
C ASP A 122 12.03 9.32 7.85
N ILE A 123 11.50 8.19 7.40
CA ILE A 123 10.07 7.95 7.23
C ILE A 123 9.48 7.29 8.48
N GLU A 124 10.23 6.39 9.11
CA GLU A 124 9.89 5.83 10.42
C GLU A 124 9.77 6.94 11.47
N LYS A 125 10.71 7.90 11.50
CA LYS A 125 10.60 9.12 12.34
C LYS A 125 9.33 9.94 12.07
N LYS A 126 8.82 9.93 10.84
CA LYS A 126 7.59 10.63 10.45
C LYS A 126 6.32 9.84 10.74
N ASN A 127 6.43 8.64 11.34
CA ASN A 127 5.29 7.79 11.70
C ASN A 127 4.34 7.49 10.53
N ILE A 128 4.83 7.52 9.29
CA ILE A 128 4.00 7.24 8.11
C ILE A 128 3.65 5.74 8.08
N PHE A 129 4.58 4.88 8.48
CA PHE A 129 4.43 3.43 8.44
C PHE A 129 3.68 2.86 9.64
N SER A 130 3.87 3.43 10.82
CA SER A 130 3.08 3.07 12.00
C SER A 130 1.59 3.35 11.80
N LYS A 131 1.22 4.34 10.95
CA LYS A 131 -0.16 4.63 10.54
C LYS A 131 -0.74 3.59 9.55
N LEU A 132 0.06 3.10 8.60
CA LEU A 132 -0.34 2.04 7.66
C LEU A 132 -0.71 0.75 8.39
N ASP A 133 0.13 0.40 9.37
CA ASP A 133 -0.10 -0.75 10.22
C ASP A 133 -1.21 -0.48 11.24
N SER A 134 -1.34 0.72 11.85
CA SER A 134 -2.42 0.96 12.84
C SER A 134 -3.83 0.89 12.25
N GLU A 135 -4.00 1.29 10.98
CA GLU A 135 -5.29 1.18 10.28
C GLU A 135 -5.56 -0.22 9.71
N ASN A 136 -4.52 -1.08 9.64
CA ASN A 136 -4.63 -2.49 9.24
C ASN A 136 -4.25 -3.48 10.36
N LYS A 137 -4.09 -3.00 11.61
CA LYS A 137 -3.80 -3.79 12.85
C LYS A 137 -5.08 -4.10 13.61
N VAL A 138 -6.12 -4.45 12.89
CA VAL A 138 -6.87 -5.60 13.38
C VAL A 138 -6.11 -6.79 12.81
N ASP A 139 -5.83 -7.83 13.60
CA ASP A 139 -5.85 -9.17 13.01
C ASP A 139 -7.30 -9.37 12.55
N VAL A 140 -7.62 -8.78 11.38
CA VAL A 140 -8.97 -8.62 10.87
C VAL A 140 -9.58 -10.03 10.75
N THR A 141 -8.79 -11.07 10.52
CA THR A 141 -9.22 -12.48 10.54
C THR A 141 -9.82 -12.93 11.87
N ASP A 142 -9.16 -12.70 13.00
CA ASP A 142 -9.64 -13.20 14.31
C ASP A 142 -10.86 -12.43 14.81
N GLU A 143 -10.96 -11.13 14.50
CA GLU A 143 -12.13 -10.31 14.84
C GLU A 143 -13.27 -10.49 13.81
N ILE A 144 -12.97 -10.74 12.54
CA ILE A 144 -13.96 -11.15 11.52
C ILE A 144 -14.61 -12.46 11.93
N ASP A 145 -13.85 -13.48 12.32
CA ASP A 145 -14.43 -14.77 12.70
C ASP A 145 -15.35 -14.63 13.94
N LYS A 146 -15.10 -13.63 14.80
CA LYS A 146 -15.95 -13.33 15.96
C LYS A 146 -17.27 -12.66 15.60
N ILE A 147 -17.36 -11.93 14.48
CA ILE A 147 -18.55 -11.14 14.11
C ILE A 147 -19.25 -11.63 12.85
N SER A 148 -18.53 -12.31 11.95
CA SER A 148 -19.03 -12.72 10.66
C SER A 148 -20.06 -13.84 10.77
N ASN A 149 -21.01 -13.81 9.85
CA ASN A 149 -22.15 -14.71 9.73
C ASN A 149 -22.99 -14.80 11.02
N LYS A 150 -22.94 -13.74 11.85
CA LYS A 150 -23.76 -13.56 13.05
C LYS A 150 -24.75 -12.42 12.83
N SER A 151 -25.92 -12.57 13.45
CA SER A 151 -26.97 -11.55 13.46
C SER A 151 -26.98 -10.85 14.82
N PHE A 152 -26.93 -9.52 14.83
CA PHE A 152 -27.05 -8.68 16.01
C PHE A 152 -28.36 -7.89 15.91
N THR A 153 -29.24 -7.98 16.91
CA THR A 153 -30.58 -7.37 16.85
C THR A 153 -30.76 -6.36 17.98
N SER A 154 -31.31 -5.19 17.65
CA SER A 154 -31.69 -4.17 18.63
C SER A 154 -33.03 -4.51 19.29
N ASP A 155 -33.34 -3.84 20.40
CA ASP A 155 -34.63 -3.97 21.07
C ASP A 155 -35.81 -3.48 20.18
N SER A 156 -35.52 -2.64 19.17
CA SER A 156 -36.49 -2.19 18.15
C SER A 156 -36.71 -3.20 17.02
N GLY A 157 -35.99 -4.34 17.00
CA GLY A 157 -36.14 -5.37 15.99
C GLY A 157 -35.34 -5.14 14.70
N VAL A 158 -34.42 -4.17 14.69
CA VAL A 158 -33.46 -3.99 13.58
C VAL A 158 -32.33 -5.00 13.74
N SER A 159 -32.05 -5.79 12.72
CA SER A 159 -30.95 -6.76 12.72
C SER A 159 -29.82 -6.33 11.79
N ILE A 160 -28.58 -6.44 12.27
CA ILE A 160 -27.35 -6.24 11.50
C ILE A 160 -26.64 -7.58 11.38
N ILE A 161 -26.27 -7.94 10.15
CA ILE A 161 -25.52 -9.16 9.84
C ILE A 161 -24.26 -8.75 9.10
N VAL A 162 -23.09 -9.11 9.64
CA VAL A 162 -21.82 -8.99 8.92
C VAL A 162 -21.57 -10.32 8.24
N ALA A 163 -21.64 -10.40 6.92
CA ALA A 163 -21.49 -11.66 6.17
C ALA A 163 -20.09 -11.76 5.55
N LEU A 164 -19.46 -12.93 5.67
CA LEU A 164 -18.22 -13.28 4.99
C LEU A 164 -18.51 -14.26 3.85
N HIS A 165 -18.24 -13.84 2.62
CA HIS A 165 -18.45 -14.62 1.40
C HIS A 165 -17.27 -15.56 1.12
N GLU A 166 -17.47 -16.56 0.26
CA GLU A 166 -16.43 -17.55 -0.11
C GLU A 166 -15.18 -16.91 -0.72
N ASN A 167 -15.35 -15.81 -1.46
CA ASN A 167 -14.26 -15.02 -2.03
C ASN A 167 -13.52 -14.15 -0.99
N LYS A 168 -13.84 -14.30 0.30
CA LYS A 168 -13.33 -13.53 1.45
C LYS A 168 -13.73 -12.06 1.47
N GLU A 169 -14.73 -11.67 0.69
CA GLU A 169 -15.32 -10.33 0.78
C GLU A 169 -16.32 -10.27 1.94
N LEU A 170 -16.38 -9.12 2.60
CA LEU A 170 -17.40 -8.85 3.60
C LEU A 170 -18.53 -7.99 3.03
N SER A 171 -19.73 -8.23 3.53
CA SER A 171 -20.89 -7.35 3.33
C SER A 171 -21.62 -7.14 4.65
N VAL A 172 -22.35 -6.04 4.78
CA VAL A 172 -23.27 -5.82 5.90
C VAL A 172 -24.70 -5.83 5.40
N PHE A 173 -25.54 -6.65 6.01
CA PHE A 173 -26.98 -6.65 5.78
C PHE A 173 -27.68 -6.00 6.96
N VAL A 174 -28.60 -5.09 6.68
CA VAL A 174 -29.48 -4.49 7.68
C VAL A 174 -30.91 -4.91 7.37
N LYS A 175 -31.54 -5.60 8.31
CA LYS A 175 -32.95 -6.00 8.25
C LYS A 175 -33.77 -5.13 9.18
N GLU A 176 -34.78 -4.48 8.64
CA GLU A 176 -35.69 -3.63 9.39
C GLU A 176 -37.08 -3.74 8.76
N ASN A 177 -38.11 -4.02 9.56
CA ASN A 177 -39.50 -4.10 9.12
C ASN A 177 -39.71 -5.01 7.89
N GLY A 178 -39.03 -6.16 7.87
CA GLY A 178 -39.12 -7.13 6.76
C GLY A 178 -38.39 -6.72 5.47
N LYS A 179 -37.73 -5.57 5.44
CA LYS A 179 -36.87 -5.13 4.32
C LYS A 179 -35.42 -5.39 4.67
N GLU A 180 -34.65 -5.83 3.68
CA GLU A 180 -33.21 -6.04 3.80
C GLU A 180 -32.46 -5.06 2.89
N LYS A 181 -31.43 -4.41 3.42
CA LYS A 181 -30.47 -3.60 2.66
C LYS A 181 -29.08 -4.24 2.76
N ASN A 182 -28.39 -4.36 1.64
CA ASN A 182 -27.03 -4.88 1.55
C ASN A 182 -26.04 -3.74 1.27
N TYR A 183 -24.98 -3.68 2.07
CA TYR A 183 -23.85 -2.78 1.93
C TYR A 183 -22.58 -3.58 1.65
N LYS A 184 -22.00 -3.38 0.47
CA LYS A 184 -20.82 -4.11 -0.02
C LYS A 184 -19.52 -3.51 0.49
N ASN A 185 -18.40 -4.20 0.20
CA ASN A 185 -17.04 -3.77 0.53
C ASN A 185 -16.86 -3.47 2.02
N ALA A 186 -17.49 -4.30 2.86
CA ALA A 186 -17.40 -4.10 4.29
C ALA A 186 -16.00 -4.41 4.82
N LYS A 187 -15.63 -3.77 5.92
CA LYS A 187 -14.34 -3.93 6.59
C LYS A 187 -14.43 -3.57 8.07
N LEU A 188 -13.54 -4.16 8.86
CA LEU A 188 -13.27 -3.73 10.24
C LEU A 188 -12.13 -2.71 10.22
N VAL A 189 -12.33 -1.55 10.85
CA VAL A 189 -11.34 -0.46 10.91
C VAL A 189 -11.11 -0.08 12.35
N LYS A 190 -9.84 0.02 12.77
CA LYS A 190 -9.48 0.56 14.09
C LYS A 190 -9.30 2.07 14.03
N GLU A 191 -10.02 2.80 14.88
CA GLU A 191 -9.90 4.24 15.06
C GLU A 191 -9.88 4.54 16.56
N ASN A 192 -8.82 5.21 17.06
CA ASN A 192 -8.68 5.56 18.47
C ASN A 192 -8.89 4.35 19.42
N GLU A 193 -8.19 3.24 19.15
CA GLU A 193 -8.27 1.98 19.92
C GLU A 193 -9.63 1.26 19.89
N LYS A 194 -10.60 1.75 19.11
CA LYS A 194 -11.91 1.15 18.91
C LYS A 194 -12.02 0.50 17.53
N THR A 195 -12.65 -0.66 17.43
CA THR A 195 -12.92 -1.35 16.15
C THR A 195 -14.31 -1.00 15.64
N TYR A 196 -14.42 -0.54 14.39
CA TYR A 196 -15.68 -0.19 13.74
C TYR A 196 -15.96 -1.05 12.51
N VAL A 197 -17.23 -1.32 12.24
CA VAL A 197 -17.71 -1.89 10.99
C VAL A 197 -17.99 -0.76 10.00
N LYS A 198 -17.35 -0.77 8.84
CA LYS A 198 -17.60 0.17 7.74
C LYS A 198 -17.94 -0.58 6.46
N ALA A 199 -18.77 0.01 5.62
CA ALA A 199 -19.11 -0.48 4.28
C ALA A 199 -19.50 0.69 3.36
N ASP A 200 -19.58 0.45 2.05
CA ASP A 200 -19.93 1.49 1.09
C ASP A 200 -21.37 1.99 1.30
N ASN A 201 -21.54 3.31 1.35
CA ASN A 201 -22.83 3.98 1.61
C ASN A 201 -23.52 3.54 2.91
N PHE A 202 -22.76 3.01 3.88
CA PHE A 202 -23.30 2.53 5.13
C PHE A 202 -23.51 3.69 6.13
N PRO A 203 -24.76 3.95 6.57
CA PRO A 203 -25.06 5.17 7.32
C PRO A 203 -24.75 5.08 8.83
N TYR A 204 -24.39 3.90 9.34
CA TYR A 204 -24.21 3.67 10.76
C TYR A 204 -22.74 3.82 11.17
N LYS A 205 -22.51 4.28 12.42
CA LYS A 205 -21.19 4.28 13.04
C LYS A 205 -21.09 3.12 14.02
N LEU A 206 -21.05 1.90 13.47
CA LEU A 206 -21.08 0.68 14.26
C LEU A 206 -19.74 0.37 14.92
N LEU A 207 -19.70 0.52 16.24
CA LEU A 207 -18.64 0.06 17.11
C LEU A 207 -18.82 -1.43 17.44
N TYR A 208 -17.79 -2.23 17.18
CA TYR A 208 -17.66 -3.57 17.74
C TYR A 208 -17.21 -3.46 19.20
N LYS A 209 -18.15 -3.71 20.12
CA LYS A 209 -17.92 -3.57 21.57
C LYS A 209 -17.51 -4.89 22.21
N SER A 210 -18.11 -6.00 21.77
CA SER A 210 -17.73 -7.36 22.19
C SER A 210 -18.30 -8.41 21.23
N ILE A 211 -17.96 -9.68 21.44
CA ILE A 211 -18.48 -10.82 20.66
C ILE A 211 -20.01 -10.90 20.64
N ASN A 212 -20.67 -10.30 21.62
CA ASN A 212 -22.12 -10.33 21.78
C ASN A 212 -22.80 -8.98 21.47
N MET A 213 -22.05 -7.94 21.06
CA MET A 213 -22.60 -6.59 21.03
C MET A 213 -21.95 -5.67 19.99
N LEU A 214 -22.82 -5.03 19.22
CA LEU A 214 -22.52 -3.84 18.42
C LEU A 214 -23.24 -2.63 19.00
N VAL A 215 -22.67 -1.44 18.82
CA VAL A 215 -23.29 -0.18 19.21
C VAL A 215 -23.19 0.80 18.05
N ASP A 216 -24.32 1.38 17.62
CA ASP A 216 -24.28 2.52 16.70
C ASP A 216 -24.03 3.80 17.51
N GLU A 217 -22.81 4.34 17.44
CA GLU A 217 -22.44 5.54 18.19
C GLU A 217 -23.19 6.80 17.72
N ASN A 218 -23.78 6.80 16.52
CA ASN A 218 -24.57 7.95 16.05
C ASN A 218 -25.89 8.08 16.82
N THR A 219 -26.46 6.95 17.25
CA THR A 219 -27.81 6.87 17.85
C THR A 219 -27.81 6.30 19.27
N ASN A 220 -26.67 5.77 19.73
CA ASN A 220 -26.52 4.97 20.95
C ASN A 220 -27.40 3.71 21.00
N ILE A 221 -27.84 3.20 19.85
CA ILE A 221 -28.59 1.94 19.79
C ILE A 221 -27.62 0.76 19.97
N GLU A 222 -27.95 -0.14 20.88
CA GLU A 222 -27.24 -1.40 21.06
C GLU A 222 -27.89 -2.52 20.24
N TYR A 223 -27.07 -3.35 19.61
CA TYR A 223 -27.47 -4.55 18.89
C TYR A 223 -26.80 -5.75 19.54
N LYS A 224 -27.61 -6.64 20.11
CA LYS A 224 -27.14 -7.80 20.85
C LYS A 224 -27.13 -9.03 19.95
N LEU A 225 -26.15 -9.90 20.11
CA LEU A 225 -26.06 -11.15 19.34
C LEU A 225 -27.35 -11.95 19.51
N ASN A 226 -28.00 -12.25 18.38
CA ASN A 226 -29.19 -13.05 18.32
C ASN A 226 -28.81 -14.51 18.19
N ASN A 227 -28.97 -15.27 19.28
CA ASN A 227 -28.67 -16.70 19.35
C ASN A 227 -29.81 -17.60 18.83
N LYS A 228 -30.89 -17.02 18.29
CA LYS A 228 -31.97 -17.82 17.70
C LYS A 228 -31.49 -18.42 16.39
N ARG A 229 -31.21 -19.72 16.41
CA ARG A 229 -31.03 -20.58 15.24
C ARG A 229 -32.33 -20.71 14.47
#